data_AF-A0AAD7RX62-F1
#
_entry.id   AF-A0AAD7RX62-F1
#
_cell.length_a   1.000
_cell.length_b   1.000
_cell.length_c   1.000
_cell.angle_alpha   90.00
_cell.angle_beta   90.00
_cell.angle_gamma   90.00
#
_symmetry.space_group_name_H-M   'P 1'
#
loop_
_entity.id
_entity.type
_entity.pdbx_description
1 polymer ?
#
loop_
_entity_poly.entity_id
_entity_poly.type
_entity_poly.pdbx_seq_one_letter_code
_entity_poly.pdbx_strand_id
1 'polypeptide(L)'
;MLVQVKYKQLQKYVKLDEVEGRFDFLQFHDKEFSDHSSASEISDSSFSSSASTVIIDEVPSKRQRIEDTRAVSAKQLIEDVLRGKSGGEEVLEQYQTTGALTDNTRRQMVNILVAHMVDNHGRVPTKAIREEYAVGIVTLFPSLKDPYSTKGYEHFYDAPSNTGYLSWRLKTVQRKIRQGSALPPNSLQPRNGLPVVAVASPSTTTRGPKSPKVSAWDAVERLVVFHKSCCSLEEHLRNRQGRQPYLLAVGRQKSKIDSFYIVMDKHLIPCQANRSLGAFDELFKAHFVFNVSYDVALVNFYTFLQTTVYNIDVGKMKETPRVRELRARLLNHTVVAFFE
;
A
#
# COMPACT_ATOMS: atom_id res chain seq x y z
N MET A 1 8.81 8.95 -21.80
CA MET A 1 8.11 10.17 -21.33
C MET A 1 8.84 10.86 -20.16
N LEU A 2 9.30 12.11 -20.31
CA LEU A 2 9.88 12.88 -19.19
C LEU A 2 8.80 13.75 -18.53
N VAL A 3 8.53 13.54 -17.24
CA VAL A 3 7.65 14.44 -16.46
C VAL A 3 8.50 15.56 -15.88
N GLN A 4 8.18 16.78 -16.30
CA GLN A 4 8.79 17.99 -15.76
C GLN A 4 8.04 18.41 -14.51
N VAL A 5 8.65 18.24 -13.34
CA VAL A 5 8.04 18.67 -12.06
C VAL A 5 8.84 19.85 -11.51
N LYS A 6 8.17 20.99 -11.35
CA LYS A 6 8.67 22.14 -10.59
C LYS A 6 8.19 22.03 -9.14
N TYR A 7 9.12 21.86 -8.22
CA TYR A 7 8.87 21.99 -6.79
C TYR A 7 9.95 22.88 -6.17
N LYS A 8 9.55 24.10 -5.77
CA LYS A 8 10.46 25.21 -5.39
C LYS A 8 11.45 25.57 -6.53
N GLN A 9 12.65 26.05 -6.20
CA GLN A 9 13.69 26.44 -7.17
C GLN A 9 14.44 25.24 -7.79
N LEU A 10 14.15 24.00 -7.40
CA LEU A 10 14.77 22.82 -8.01
C LEU A 10 13.93 22.31 -9.18
N GLN A 11 14.56 22.17 -10.33
CA GLN A 11 14.02 21.46 -11.48
C GLN A 11 14.48 20.01 -11.41
N LYS A 12 13.54 19.06 -11.46
CA LYS A 12 13.85 17.63 -11.62
C LYS A 12 13.04 17.06 -12.79
N TYR A 13 13.72 16.24 -13.59
CA TYR A 13 13.14 15.48 -14.68
C TYR A 13 12.98 14.03 -14.21
N VAL A 14 11.75 13.53 -14.22
CA VAL A 14 11.48 12.10 -13.94
C VAL A 14 11.24 11.43 -15.29
N LYS A 15 12.13 10.50 -15.67
CA LYS A 15 11.95 9.68 -16.87
C LYS A 15 10.97 8.55 -16.54
N LEU A 16 9.75 8.65 -17.04
CA LEU A 16 8.83 7.54 -17.16
C LEU A 16 9.14 6.84 -18.48
N ASP A 17 9.79 5.68 -18.42
CA ASP A 17 10.02 4.91 -19.64
C ASP A 17 8.68 4.47 -20.25
N GLU A 18 8.57 4.70 -21.56
CA GLU A 18 7.29 4.72 -22.26
C GLU A 18 6.88 3.34 -22.77
N VAL A 19 7.63 2.28 -22.50
CA VAL A 19 7.28 0.92 -22.94
C VAL A 19 7.76 -0.09 -21.89
N GLU A 20 6.85 -1.01 -21.53
CA GLU A 20 7.01 -2.17 -20.62
C GLU A 20 6.93 -1.99 -19.08
N GLY A 21 6.18 -0.99 -18.59
CA GLY A 21 5.90 -0.85 -17.15
C GLY A 21 4.65 -0.04 -16.80
N ARG A 22 3.55 -0.22 -17.53
CA ARG A 22 2.31 0.58 -17.42
C ARG A 22 1.82 0.71 -15.97
N PHE A 23 1.87 1.91 -15.42
CA PHE A 23 1.07 2.29 -14.26
C PHE A 23 -0.38 2.48 -14.72
N ASP A 24 -1.16 1.41 -14.66
CA ASP A 24 -2.60 1.42 -14.94
C ASP A 24 -3.37 1.63 -13.63
N PHE A 25 -4.16 2.70 -13.56
CA PHE A 25 -5.01 2.99 -12.40
C PHE A 25 -5.95 1.83 -12.07
N LEU A 26 -6.51 1.17 -13.08
CA LEU A 26 -7.41 0.05 -12.87
C LEU A 26 -6.66 -1.12 -12.23
N GLN A 27 -5.47 -1.41 -12.75
CA GLN A 27 -4.60 -2.44 -12.16
C GLN A 27 -4.13 -2.08 -10.75
N PHE A 28 -3.83 -0.81 -10.49
CA PHE A 28 -3.47 -0.30 -9.16
C PHE A 28 -4.61 -0.51 -8.16
N HIS A 29 -5.82 -0.09 -8.55
CA HIS A 29 -7.00 -0.15 -7.69
C HIS A 29 -7.45 -1.59 -7.45
N ASP A 30 -7.49 -2.43 -8.49
CA ASP A 30 -7.80 -3.85 -8.33
C ASP A 30 -6.81 -4.54 -7.38
N LYS A 31 -5.52 -4.19 -7.48
CA LYS A 31 -4.48 -4.71 -6.58
C LYS A 31 -4.58 -4.22 -5.14
N GLU A 32 -5.10 -3.01 -4.91
CA GLU A 32 -5.32 -2.43 -3.58
C GLU A 32 -6.58 -2.98 -2.88
N PHE A 33 -7.65 -3.29 -3.64
CA PHE A 33 -8.95 -3.63 -3.07
C PHE A 33 -9.40 -5.08 -3.29
N SER A 34 -8.80 -5.83 -4.23
CA SER A 34 -9.16 -7.25 -4.46
C SER A 34 -8.79 -8.13 -3.26
N ASP A 35 -7.67 -7.85 -2.59
CA ASP A 35 -7.29 -8.49 -1.34
C ASP A 35 -7.18 -7.42 -0.23
N HIS A 36 -7.61 -7.76 0.98
CA HIS A 36 -7.44 -6.98 2.22
C HIS A 36 -8.58 -6.02 2.63
N SER A 37 -9.34 -6.48 3.63
CA SER A 37 -10.24 -5.66 4.45
C SER A 37 -9.41 -4.71 5.30
N SER A 38 -9.56 -3.41 5.09
CA SER A 38 -9.06 -2.33 5.93
C SER A 38 -9.55 -2.52 7.37
N ALA A 39 -8.64 -2.44 8.35
CA ALA A 39 -8.99 -2.30 9.76
C ALA A 39 -8.73 -0.85 10.15
N SER A 40 -9.78 -0.19 10.64
CA SER A 40 -9.74 1.12 11.27
C SER A 40 -9.07 1.03 12.64
N GLU A 41 -8.10 1.90 12.92
CA GLU A 41 -7.54 2.05 14.26
C GLU A 41 -7.29 3.53 14.60
N ILE A 42 -7.53 3.80 15.88
CA ILE A 42 -7.60 5.06 16.60
C ILE A 42 -6.17 5.59 16.84
N SER A 43 -6.03 6.90 16.74
CA SER A 43 -4.81 7.67 16.95
C SER A 43 -4.57 7.97 18.43
N ASP A 44 -3.31 7.90 18.86
CA ASP A 44 -2.76 8.83 19.85
C ASP A 44 -1.33 9.18 19.45
N SER A 45 -1.05 10.48 19.46
CA SER A 45 0.19 11.12 19.05
C SER A 45 0.98 11.63 20.25
N SER A 46 2.30 11.48 20.21
CA SER A 46 3.19 12.46 20.84
C SER A 46 4.59 12.46 20.19
N PHE A 47 4.93 13.65 19.71
CA PHE A 47 6.21 14.26 19.28
C PHE A 47 7.36 14.03 20.29
N SER A 48 8.65 14.32 20.08
CA SER A 48 9.59 14.72 19.02
C SER A 48 10.93 14.90 19.77
N SER A 49 12.09 14.65 19.14
CA SER A 49 13.26 15.55 19.29
C SER A 49 14.37 15.16 18.30
N SER A 50 14.87 16.18 17.61
CA SER A 50 15.99 16.11 16.66
C SER A 50 17.25 16.72 17.29
N ALA A 51 18.43 16.27 16.86
CA ALA A 51 19.62 17.10 16.86
C ALA A 51 20.55 16.66 15.72
N SER A 52 20.98 17.64 14.93
CA SER A 52 21.93 17.53 13.80
C SER A 52 23.31 18.02 14.25
N THR A 53 24.41 17.38 13.82
CA THR A 53 25.66 18.08 13.42
C THR A 53 26.69 17.16 12.72
N VAL A 54 27.14 17.60 11.54
CA VAL A 54 28.50 17.62 10.92
C VAL A 54 29.33 16.33 10.74
N ILE A 55 29.87 16.25 9.52
CA ILE A 55 30.71 15.25 8.85
C ILE A 55 32.09 15.10 9.52
N ILE A 56 32.49 13.85 9.81
CA ILE A 56 33.89 13.40 9.83
C ILE A 56 33.93 12.01 9.20
N ASP A 57 34.91 11.82 8.31
CA ASP A 57 35.26 10.60 7.59
C ASP A 57 35.50 9.44 8.59
N GLU A 58 34.62 8.42 8.63
CA GLU A 58 34.70 7.31 9.57
C GLU A 58 34.83 5.95 8.86
N VAL A 59 35.95 5.28 9.16
CA VAL A 59 36.14 3.83 9.10
C VAL A 59 34.87 3.11 9.58
N PRO A 60 34.42 1.99 8.97
CA PRO A 60 33.14 1.35 9.31
C PRO A 60 33.04 1.08 10.82
N SER A 61 32.18 1.83 11.50
CA SER A 61 32.08 1.82 12.96
C SER A 61 31.68 0.40 13.43
N LYS A 62 32.17 -0.05 14.59
CA LYS A 62 31.93 -1.40 15.17
C LYS A 62 30.45 -1.84 15.16
N ARG A 63 29.52 -0.88 15.18
CA ARG A 63 28.07 -1.07 15.09
C ARG A 63 27.61 -1.59 13.72
N GLN A 64 28.20 -1.10 12.63
CA GLN A 64 27.89 -1.51 11.26
C GLN A 64 28.23 -2.99 11.04
N ARG A 65 29.41 -3.42 11.51
CA ARG A 65 29.85 -4.82 11.41
C ARG A 65 28.90 -5.81 12.11
N ILE A 66 28.26 -5.39 13.22
CA ILE A 66 27.30 -6.22 13.97
C ILE A 66 25.96 -6.30 13.22
N GLU A 67 25.49 -5.18 12.67
CA GLU A 67 24.26 -5.14 11.87
C GLU A 67 24.40 -5.96 10.58
N ASP A 68 25.56 -5.91 9.92
CA ASP A 68 25.87 -6.72 8.75
C ASP A 68 25.86 -8.22 9.08
N THR A 69 26.48 -8.60 10.22
CA THR A 69 26.49 -10.01 10.68
C THR A 69 25.07 -10.50 10.95
N ARG A 70 24.23 -9.67 11.57
CA ARG A 70 22.83 -10.01 11.84
C ARG A 70 22.00 -10.12 10.56
N ALA A 71 22.24 -9.23 9.58
CA ALA A 71 21.56 -9.29 8.29
C ALA A 71 21.94 -10.56 7.50
N VAL A 72 23.22 -10.98 7.55
CA VAL A 72 23.68 -12.23 6.94
C VAL A 72 23.02 -13.44 7.61
N SER A 73 22.96 -13.48 8.93
CA SER A 73 22.28 -14.55 9.67
C SER A 73 20.79 -14.61 9.33
N ALA A 74 20.12 -13.45 9.26
CA ALA A 74 18.70 -13.37 8.89
C ALA A 74 18.45 -13.81 7.45
N LYS A 75 19.34 -13.46 6.51
CA LYS A 75 19.29 -13.94 5.13
C LYS A 75 19.37 -15.48 5.09
N GLN A 76 20.36 -16.06 5.77
CA GLN A 76 20.55 -17.51 5.80
C GLN A 76 19.33 -18.23 6.36
N LEU A 77 18.76 -17.72 7.46
CA LEU A 77 17.50 -18.24 8.03
C LEU A 77 16.39 -18.29 6.98
N ILE A 78 16.15 -17.21 6.25
CA ILE A 78 15.08 -17.15 5.24
C ILE A 78 15.36 -18.10 4.08
N GLU A 79 16.60 -18.19 3.64
CA GLU A 79 17.01 -19.12 2.58
C GLU A 79 16.77 -20.58 2.99
N ASP A 80 17.22 -20.98 4.18
CA ASP A 80 17.06 -22.34 4.71
C ASP A 80 15.58 -22.73 4.84
N VAL A 81 14.74 -21.79 5.31
CA VAL A 81 13.29 -22.01 5.45
C VAL A 81 12.62 -22.21 4.09
N LEU A 82 13.02 -21.47 3.07
CA LEU A 82 12.46 -21.62 1.72
C LEU A 82 12.91 -22.93 1.08
N ARG A 83 14.17 -23.32 1.20
CA ARG A 83 14.68 -24.61 0.69
C ARG A 83 14.00 -25.81 1.36
N GLY A 84 13.69 -25.70 2.65
CA GLY A 84 13.11 -26.78 3.45
C GLY A 84 11.58 -26.96 3.33
N LYS A 85 10.86 -26.10 2.61
CA LYS A 85 9.38 -26.11 2.58
C LYS A 85 8.83 -26.17 1.15
N SER A 86 7.70 -26.88 1.00
CA SER A 86 7.00 -27.01 -0.29
C SER A 86 6.66 -25.64 -0.88
N GLY A 87 7.05 -25.44 -2.14
CA GLY A 87 6.83 -24.17 -2.85
C GLY A 87 7.85 -23.08 -2.54
N GLY A 88 8.85 -23.31 -1.68
CA GLY A 88 9.91 -22.33 -1.45
C GLY A 88 10.99 -22.34 -2.55
N GLU A 89 11.29 -23.50 -3.14
CA GLU A 89 12.18 -23.59 -4.32
C GLU A 89 11.65 -22.79 -5.50
N GLU A 90 10.34 -22.80 -5.76
CA GLU A 90 9.69 -21.97 -6.80
C GLU A 90 9.93 -20.47 -6.57
N VAL A 91 9.91 -20.03 -5.30
CA VAL A 91 10.20 -18.62 -4.95
C VAL A 91 11.64 -18.26 -5.28
N LEU A 92 12.58 -19.14 -4.92
CA LEU A 92 14.01 -18.92 -5.14
C LEU A 92 14.35 -18.95 -6.64
N GLU A 93 13.84 -19.95 -7.36
CA GLU A 93 14.04 -20.11 -8.80
C GLU A 93 13.48 -18.92 -9.57
N GLN A 94 12.22 -18.53 -9.31
CA GLN A 94 11.63 -17.38 -9.97
C GLN A 94 12.48 -16.11 -9.78
N TYR A 95 12.95 -15.88 -8.56
CA TYR A 95 13.76 -14.70 -8.28
C TYR A 95 15.11 -14.75 -9.00
N GLN A 96 15.75 -15.92 -9.04
CA GLN A 96 17.00 -16.12 -9.77
C GLN A 96 16.82 -15.87 -11.27
N THR A 97 15.71 -16.31 -11.85
CA THR A 97 15.44 -16.14 -13.29
C THR A 97 15.03 -14.71 -13.66
N THR A 98 14.18 -14.06 -12.85
CA THR A 98 13.52 -12.80 -13.24
C THR A 98 14.01 -11.57 -12.47
N GLY A 99 14.82 -11.75 -11.42
CA GLY A 99 15.20 -10.69 -10.49
C GLY A 99 14.04 -10.13 -9.66
N ALA A 100 12.85 -10.75 -9.73
CA ALA A 100 11.62 -10.25 -9.14
C ALA A 100 10.66 -11.36 -8.74
N LEU A 101 9.65 -11.02 -7.94
CA LEU A 101 8.59 -11.93 -7.54
C LEU A 101 7.22 -11.43 -8.00
N THR A 102 6.40 -12.33 -8.54
CA THR A 102 4.99 -12.04 -8.80
C THR A 102 4.22 -11.89 -7.49
N ASP A 103 3.02 -11.30 -7.55
CA ASP A 103 2.15 -11.15 -6.37
C ASP A 103 1.74 -12.51 -5.77
N ASN A 104 1.61 -13.56 -6.60
CA ASN A 104 1.32 -14.91 -6.13
C ASN A 104 2.52 -15.52 -5.40
N THR A 105 3.70 -15.45 -6.00
CA THR A 105 4.94 -16.02 -5.45
C THR A 105 5.39 -15.30 -4.19
N ARG A 106 5.25 -13.96 -4.13
CA ARG A 106 5.49 -13.18 -2.91
C ARG A 106 4.55 -13.59 -1.78
N ARG A 107 3.28 -13.85 -2.10
CA ARG A 107 2.28 -14.34 -1.13
C ARG A 107 2.61 -15.75 -0.63
N GLN A 108 3.06 -16.62 -1.53
CA GLN A 108 3.55 -17.97 -1.21
C GLN A 108 4.75 -17.92 -0.27
N MET A 109 5.75 -17.09 -0.57
CA MET A 109 6.89 -16.80 0.30
C MET A 109 6.42 -16.35 1.70
N VAL A 110 5.58 -15.32 1.79
CA VAL A 110 5.06 -14.81 3.07
C VAL A 110 4.31 -15.91 3.85
N ASN A 111 3.55 -16.77 3.17
CA ASN A 111 2.83 -17.88 3.80
C ASN A 111 3.79 -18.92 4.40
N ILE A 112 4.83 -19.31 3.65
CA ILE A 112 5.85 -20.27 4.09
C ILE A 112 6.56 -19.72 5.33
N LEU A 113 7.02 -18.46 5.25
CA LEU A 113 7.76 -17.81 6.33
C LEU A 113 6.92 -17.64 7.59
N VAL A 114 5.64 -17.26 7.46
CA VAL A 114 4.76 -17.14 8.63
C VAL A 114 4.42 -18.48 9.23
N ALA A 115 4.25 -19.54 8.43
CA ALA A 115 4.07 -20.89 8.96
C ALA A 115 5.28 -21.32 9.80
N HIS A 116 6.49 -21.17 9.25
CA HIS A 116 7.73 -21.44 9.97
C HIS A 116 7.84 -20.61 11.27
N MET A 117 7.46 -19.33 11.21
CA MET A 117 7.50 -18.45 12.38
C MET A 117 6.54 -18.91 13.49
N VAL A 118 5.35 -19.39 13.13
CA VAL A 118 4.36 -19.93 14.09
C VAL A 118 4.81 -21.25 14.69
N ASP A 119 5.40 -22.13 13.88
CA ASP A 119 5.87 -23.45 14.31
C ASP A 119 7.04 -23.34 15.31
N ASN A 120 7.96 -22.39 15.10
CA ASN A 120 9.19 -22.26 15.91
C ASN A 120 9.10 -21.25 17.05
N HIS A 121 8.36 -20.15 16.88
CA HIS A 121 8.28 -19.07 17.87
C HIS A 121 6.87 -18.96 18.50
N GLY A 122 6.01 -19.93 18.21
CA GLY A 122 4.65 -20.00 18.73
C GLY A 122 3.69 -19.02 18.07
N ARG A 123 2.45 -19.00 18.57
CA ARG A 123 1.35 -18.25 17.94
C ARG A 123 1.56 -16.74 17.93
N VAL A 124 2.33 -16.18 18.85
CA VAL A 124 2.57 -14.73 18.97
C VAL A 124 4.08 -14.45 18.94
N PRO A 125 4.71 -14.50 17.75
CA PRO A 125 6.12 -14.19 17.62
C PRO A 125 6.41 -12.76 18.09
N THR A 126 7.55 -12.55 18.76
CA THR A 126 7.96 -11.25 19.30
C THR A 126 8.26 -10.24 18.19
N LYS A 127 8.32 -8.95 18.52
CA LYS A 127 8.66 -7.90 17.53
C LYS A 127 10.03 -8.15 16.90
N ALA A 128 11.02 -8.56 17.70
CA ALA A 128 12.38 -8.82 17.24
C ALA A 128 12.44 -9.95 16.20
N ILE A 129 11.68 -11.03 16.39
CA ILE A 129 11.58 -12.13 15.43
C ILE A 129 10.93 -11.67 14.13
N ARG A 130 9.86 -10.86 14.21
CA ARG A 130 9.21 -10.34 12.99
C ARG A 130 10.13 -9.40 12.22
N GLU A 131 10.91 -8.57 12.90
CA GLU A 131 11.93 -7.72 12.27
C GLU A 131 13.03 -8.57 11.62
N GLU A 132 13.51 -9.61 12.30
CA GLU A 132 14.53 -10.51 11.76
C GLU A 132 14.09 -11.15 10.44
N TYR A 133 12.84 -11.62 10.36
CA TYR A 133 12.31 -12.17 9.11
C TYR A 133 12.17 -11.11 8.03
N ALA A 134 11.69 -9.92 8.37
CA ALA A 134 11.55 -8.82 7.42
C ALA A 134 12.91 -8.37 6.85
N VAL A 135 13.94 -8.28 7.70
CA VAL A 135 15.34 -8.04 7.30
C VAL A 135 15.80 -9.15 6.36
N GLY A 136 15.67 -10.41 6.76
CA GLY A 136 16.10 -11.55 5.96
C GLY A 136 15.45 -11.58 4.57
N ILE A 137 14.17 -11.23 4.46
CA ILE A 137 13.46 -11.13 3.16
C ILE A 137 14.14 -10.11 2.25
N VAL A 138 14.34 -8.86 2.69
CA VAL A 138 14.90 -7.82 1.83
C VAL A 138 16.41 -8.00 1.59
N THR A 139 17.11 -8.73 2.46
CA THR A 139 18.52 -9.10 2.25
C THR A 139 18.66 -10.27 1.27
N LEU A 140 17.73 -11.22 1.27
CA LEU A 140 17.71 -12.33 0.29
C LEU A 140 17.17 -11.86 -1.07
N PHE A 141 16.18 -10.98 -1.07
CA PHE A 141 15.53 -10.43 -2.26
C PHE A 141 15.68 -8.90 -2.34
N PRO A 142 16.87 -8.37 -2.69
CA PRO A 142 17.12 -6.93 -2.73
C PRO A 142 16.12 -6.09 -3.53
N SER A 143 15.52 -6.62 -4.62
CA SER A 143 14.54 -5.87 -5.41
C SER A 143 13.20 -5.65 -4.69
N LEU A 144 12.98 -6.33 -3.56
CA LEU A 144 11.82 -6.08 -2.70
C LEU A 144 12.07 -4.94 -1.70
N LYS A 145 13.31 -4.49 -1.51
CA LYS A 145 13.65 -3.44 -0.54
C LYS A 145 13.08 -2.09 -0.98
N ASP A 146 12.28 -1.45 -0.14
CA ASP A 146 11.75 -0.12 -0.45
C ASP A 146 12.84 0.96 -0.26
N PRO A 147 13.28 1.66 -1.31
CA PRO A 147 14.39 2.62 -1.22
C PRO A 147 14.07 3.87 -0.41
N TYR A 148 12.78 4.17 -0.19
CA TYR A 148 12.34 5.38 0.51
C TYR A 148 11.88 5.11 1.95
N SER A 149 11.79 3.84 2.34
CA SER A 149 11.61 3.47 3.74
C SER A 149 12.94 3.55 4.49
N THR A 150 12.89 3.83 5.80
CA THR A 150 14.09 4.02 6.64
C THR A 150 15.00 2.80 6.65
N LYS A 151 14.41 1.60 6.76
CA LYS A 151 15.14 0.32 6.78
C LYS A 151 14.91 -0.51 5.51
N GLY A 152 13.87 -0.19 4.74
CA GLY A 152 13.52 -0.80 3.47
C GLY A 152 12.65 -2.06 3.55
N TYR A 153 12.37 -2.57 4.76
CA TYR A 153 11.58 -3.78 4.99
C TYR A 153 10.20 -3.52 5.61
N GLU A 154 9.84 -2.27 5.84
CA GLU A 154 8.68 -1.87 6.65
C GLU A 154 7.34 -2.30 6.04
N HIS A 155 7.28 -2.60 4.74
CA HIS A 155 6.11 -3.19 4.11
C HIS A 155 5.92 -4.68 4.45
N PHE A 156 6.98 -5.40 4.81
CA PHE A 156 6.88 -6.73 5.39
C PHE A 156 6.58 -6.68 6.90
N TYR A 157 7.29 -5.82 7.63
CA TYR A 157 7.01 -5.57 9.04
C TYR A 157 7.47 -4.17 9.49
N ASP A 158 6.54 -3.38 9.99
CA ASP A 158 6.81 -2.07 10.60
C ASP A 158 6.59 -2.16 12.12
N ALA A 159 7.66 -2.12 12.91
CA ALA A 159 7.60 -2.36 14.36
C ALA A 159 6.85 -1.28 15.18
N PRO A 160 6.97 0.03 14.85
CA PRO A 160 6.19 1.09 15.48
C PRO A 160 4.67 0.91 15.27
N SER A 161 4.23 0.70 14.03
CA SER A 161 2.79 0.55 13.73
C SER A 161 2.27 -0.88 13.89
N ASN A 162 3.15 -1.87 14.05
CA ASN A 162 2.82 -3.30 14.07
C ASN A 162 1.99 -3.74 12.84
N THR A 163 2.33 -3.19 11.68
CA THR A 163 1.71 -3.50 10.38
C THR A 163 2.69 -4.24 9.46
N GLY A 164 2.33 -4.41 8.18
CA GLY A 164 3.12 -5.16 7.19
C GLY A 164 2.55 -6.54 6.85
N TYR A 165 3.03 -7.13 5.76
CA TYR A 165 2.54 -8.42 5.25
C TYR A 165 2.71 -9.58 6.24
N LEU A 166 3.83 -9.64 6.97
CA LEU A 166 4.06 -10.67 7.99
C LEU A 166 3.06 -10.52 9.15
N SER A 167 2.89 -9.29 9.65
CA SER A 167 1.89 -8.96 10.69
C SER A 167 0.47 -9.32 10.27
N TRP A 168 0.08 -8.95 9.05
CA TRP A 168 -1.25 -9.23 8.51
C TRP A 168 -1.50 -10.74 8.41
N ARG A 169 -0.51 -11.48 7.88
CA ARG A 169 -0.65 -12.92 7.70
C ARG A 169 -0.71 -13.65 9.04
N LEU A 170 0.13 -13.28 10.01
CA LEU A 170 0.04 -13.80 11.40
C LEU A 170 -1.36 -13.59 11.99
N LYS A 171 -1.91 -12.37 11.90
CA LYS A 171 -3.27 -12.05 12.39
C LYS A 171 -4.34 -12.90 11.71
N THR A 172 -4.24 -13.16 10.42
CA THR A 172 -5.26 -13.93 9.68
C THR A 172 -5.18 -15.44 9.94
N VAL A 173 -3.97 -16.01 10.04
CA VAL A 173 -3.77 -17.42 10.42
C VAL A 173 -4.35 -17.67 11.81
N GLN A 174 -4.07 -16.79 12.79
CA GLN A 174 -4.63 -16.89 14.14
C GLN A 174 -6.16 -16.85 14.17
N ARG A 175 -6.80 -15.99 13.38
CA ARG A 175 -8.27 -15.90 13.31
C ARG A 175 -8.92 -17.17 12.79
N LYS A 176 -8.33 -17.81 11.77
CA LYS A 176 -8.85 -19.06 11.20
C LYS A 176 -8.84 -20.20 12.23
N ILE A 177 -7.79 -20.30 13.04
CA ILE A 177 -7.69 -21.31 14.11
C ILE A 177 -8.77 -21.10 15.18
N ARG A 178 -9.06 -19.84 15.55
CA ARG A 178 -10.13 -19.52 16.52
C ARG A 178 -11.53 -19.80 16.00
N GLN A 179 -11.76 -19.64 14.69
CA GLN A 179 -13.06 -19.93 14.07
C GLN A 179 -13.27 -21.43 13.82
N GLY A 180 -12.21 -22.18 13.49
CA GLY A 180 -12.26 -23.63 13.36
C GLY A 180 -12.36 -24.39 14.69
N SER A 181 -12.17 -23.71 15.82
CA SER A 181 -12.35 -24.28 17.18
C SER A 181 -13.71 -23.95 17.81
N ALA A 182 -14.56 -23.16 17.14
CA ALA A 182 -15.97 -23.05 17.52
C ALA A 182 -16.69 -24.29 16.98
N LEU A 183 -16.95 -25.26 17.87
CA LEU A 183 -17.77 -26.43 17.58
C LEU A 183 -19.15 -26.00 17.04
N PRO A 184 -19.75 -26.73 16.06
CA PRO A 184 -21.13 -26.50 15.67
C PRO A 184 -22.08 -26.78 16.85
N PRO A 185 -23.24 -26.11 16.96
CA PRO A 185 -24.22 -26.46 17.98
C PRO A 185 -24.66 -27.91 17.72
N ASN A 186 -24.41 -28.73 18.74
CA ASN A 186 -24.54 -30.17 18.74
C ASN A 186 -25.97 -30.60 18.34
N SER A 187 -26.06 -31.57 17.44
CA SER A 187 -27.27 -32.37 17.23
C SER A 187 -27.64 -33.09 18.53
N LEU A 188 -28.78 -32.74 19.12
CA LEU A 188 -29.39 -33.50 20.21
C LEU A 188 -30.84 -33.87 19.85
N GLN A 189 -31.09 -35.18 19.88
CA GLN A 189 -32.41 -35.79 19.94
C GLN A 189 -33.20 -35.33 21.17
N PRO A 190 -34.54 -35.43 21.17
CA PRO A 190 -35.37 -34.84 22.20
C PRO A 190 -35.44 -35.74 23.44
N ARG A 191 -35.26 -35.17 24.63
CA ARG A 191 -35.75 -35.78 25.87
C ARG A 191 -36.27 -34.71 26.83
N ASN A 192 -37.48 -34.96 27.31
CA ASN A 192 -38.36 -34.09 28.07
C ASN A 192 -37.81 -33.69 29.46
N GLY A 193 -38.09 -32.45 29.91
CA GLY A 193 -38.10 -32.07 31.33
C GLY A 193 -37.71 -30.60 31.65
N LEU A 194 -38.71 -29.82 32.09
CA LEU A 194 -38.79 -28.52 32.82
C LEU A 194 -37.62 -27.49 32.87
N PRO A 195 -37.93 -26.17 32.99
CA PRO A 195 -36.98 -25.09 32.73
C PRO A 195 -36.16 -24.68 33.97
N VAL A 196 -34.86 -24.51 33.79
CA VAL A 196 -33.98 -23.78 34.72
C VAL A 196 -33.62 -22.45 34.08
N VAL A 197 -33.97 -21.37 34.78
CA VAL A 197 -33.69 -19.98 34.40
C VAL A 197 -32.18 -19.74 34.45
N ALA A 198 -31.56 -19.46 33.30
CA ALA A 198 -30.18 -19.03 33.21
C ALA A 198 -30.12 -17.55 32.79
N VAL A 199 -29.58 -16.74 33.69
CA VAL A 199 -29.34 -15.30 33.55
C VAL A 199 -28.35 -15.06 32.42
N ALA A 200 -28.80 -14.40 31.34
CA ALA A 200 -27.94 -13.97 30.24
C ALA A 200 -27.20 -12.68 30.62
N SER A 201 -25.88 -12.73 30.71
CA SER A 201 -25.02 -11.55 30.67
C SER A 201 -24.66 -11.23 29.21
N PRO A 202 -24.93 -10.02 28.69
CA PRO A 202 -24.61 -9.69 27.30
C PRO A 202 -23.20 -9.09 27.20
N SER A 203 -22.29 -9.78 26.51
CA SER A 203 -21.09 -9.14 25.94
C SER A 203 -21.17 -9.17 24.42
N THR A 204 -21.99 -8.28 23.87
CA THR A 204 -22.04 -7.99 22.43
C THR A 204 -20.85 -7.10 22.06
N THR A 205 -19.82 -7.66 21.43
CA THR A 205 -18.82 -6.85 20.71
C THR A 205 -19.38 -6.49 19.35
N THR A 206 -19.83 -5.25 19.22
CA THR A 206 -20.34 -4.62 18.00
C THR A 206 -19.25 -4.57 16.93
N ARG A 207 -19.42 -5.36 15.88
CA ARG A 207 -18.59 -5.35 14.67
C ARG A 207 -18.98 -4.11 13.85
N GLY A 208 -18.08 -3.12 13.75
CA GLY A 208 -18.30 -1.90 12.96
C GLY A 208 -18.56 -2.19 11.46
N PRO A 209 -19.22 -1.28 10.74
CA PRO A 209 -19.55 -1.47 9.33
C PRO A 209 -18.27 -1.47 8.49
N LYS A 210 -18.07 -2.53 7.70
CA LYS A 210 -17.02 -2.56 6.67
C LYS A 210 -17.36 -1.49 5.63
N SER A 211 -16.47 -0.53 5.41
CA SER A 211 -16.61 0.42 4.31
C SER A 211 -16.77 -0.35 2.99
N PRO A 212 -17.78 -0.06 2.16
CA PRO A 212 -17.98 -0.76 0.90
C PRO A 212 -16.73 -0.62 0.02
N LYS A 213 -16.22 -1.76 -0.48
CA LYS A 213 -15.11 -1.78 -1.44
C LYS A 213 -15.61 -1.14 -2.73
N VAL A 214 -15.09 0.02 -3.08
CA VAL A 214 -15.38 0.69 -4.35
C VAL A 214 -14.65 -0.06 -5.47
N SER A 215 -15.31 -0.26 -6.62
CA SER A 215 -14.66 -0.90 -7.76
C SER A 215 -13.62 0.04 -8.39
N ALA A 216 -12.68 -0.50 -9.17
CA ALA A 216 -11.72 0.33 -9.89
C ALA A 216 -12.41 1.34 -10.80
N TRP A 217 -13.51 0.93 -11.43
CA TRP A 217 -14.33 1.81 -12.25
C TRP A 217 -14.94 2.96 -11.43
N ASP A 218 -15.58 2.65 -10.30
CA ASP A 218 -16.17 3.68 -9.42
C ASP A 218 -15.10 4.65 -8.87
N ALA A 219 -13.88 4.16 -8.66
CA ALA A 219 -12.76 5.00 -8.25
C ALA A 219 -12.29 5.93 -9.38
N VAL A 220 -12.22 5.45 -10.63
CA VAL A 220 -11.93 6.29 -11.79
C VAL A 220 -12.97 7.39 -11.92
N GLU A 221 -14.25 7.07 -11.73
CA GLU A 221 -15.33 8.07 -11.82
C GLU A 221 -15.20 9.16 -10.74
N ARG A 222 -14.62 8.86 -9.58
CA ARG A 222 -14.30 9.88 -8.56
C ARG A 222 -13.11 10.75 -8.96
N LEU A 223 -12.22 10.25 -9.80
CA LEU A 223 -11.01 10.97 -10.21
C LEU A 223 -11.26 11.88 -11.42
N VAL A 224 -11.87 11.34 -12.48
CA VAL A 224 -12.08 12.02 -13.76
C VAL A 224 -13.45 11.70 -14.34
N VAL A 225 -14.12 12.73 -14.85
CA VAL A 225 -15.40 12.59 -15.53
C VAL A 225 -15.36 13.24 -16.89
N PHE A 226 -15.83 12.49 -17.89
CA PHE A 226 -16.07 13.01 -19.22
C PHE A 226 -17.43 13.72 -19.26
N HIS A 227 -17.44 14.92 -19.83
CA HIS A 227 -18.66 15.71 -20.05
C HIS A 227 -18.74 16.14 -21.51
N LYS A 228 -19.90 15.94 -22.13
CA LYS A 228 -20.12 16.30 -23.54
C LYS A 228 -20.25 17.81 -23.66
N SER A 229 -19.45 18.42 -24.54
CA SER A 229 -19.41 19.89 -24.73
C SER A 229 -20.74 20.52 -25.16
N CYS A 230 -21.72 19.74 -25.64
CA CYS A 230 -23.06 20.22 -25.96
C CYS A 230 -24.05 20.19 -24.78
N CYS A 231 -23.66 19.68 -23.62
CA CYS A 231 -24.50 19.62 -22.42
C CYS A 231 -24.23 20.81 -21.48
N SER A 232 -25.17 21.12 -20.59
CA SER A 232 -24.97 22.17 -19.60
C SER A 232 -23.95 21.75 -18.54
N LEU A 233 -22.94 22.59 -18.32
CA LEU A 233 -21.98 22.42 -17.23
C LEU A 233 -22.64 22.68 -15.86
N GLU A 234 -23.54 23.66 -15.78
CA GLU A 234 -24.25 23.97 -14.53
C GLU A 234 -25.13 22.80 -14.07
N GLU A 235 -25.83 22.16 -15.01
CA GLU A 235 -26.67 21.00 -14.71
C GLU A 235 -25.84 19.83 -14.16
N HIS A 236 -24.66 19.59 -14.75
CA HIS A 236 -23.71 18.60 -14.24
C HIS A 236 -23.29 18.89 -12.79
N LEU A 237 -22.99 20.15 -12.48
CA LEU A 237 -22.59 20.57 -11.14
C LEU A 237 -23.74 20.41 -10.13
N ARG A 238 -24.98 20.75 -10.51
CA ARG A 238 -26.16 20.58 -9.65
C ARG A 238 -26.44 19.12 -9.32
N ASN A 239 -26.41 18.25 -10.33
CA ASN A 239 -26.86 16.86 -10.19
C ASN A 239 -25.86 15.95 -9.48
N ARG A 240 -24.57 16.31 -9.47
CA ARG A 240 -23.53 15.39 -9.00
C ARG A 240 -23.33 15.44 -7.49
N GLN A 241 -23.64 14.36 -6.81
CA GLN A 241 -23.29 14.14 -5.40
C GLN A 241 -21.98 13.36 -5.33
N GLY A 242 -20.91 13.97 -4.85
CA GLY A 242 -19.58 13.35 -4.81
C GLY A 242 -18.55 14.23 -4.11
N ARG A 243 -17.49 13.62 -3.58
CA ARG A 243 -16.39 14.37 -2.96
C ARG A 243 -15.54 15.02 -4.04
N GLN A 244 -15.27 16.29 -3.82
CA GLN A 244 -14.39 17.13 -4.63
C GLN A 244 -13.01 17.19 -3.96
N PRO A 245 -11.94 17.52 -4.70
CA PRO A 245 -11.93 17.88 -6.10
C PRO A 245 -11.82 16.68 -7.06
N TYR A 246 -12.30 16.87 -8.30
CA TYR A 246 -12.13 15.91 -9.39
C TYR A 246 -11.90 16.62 -10.73
N LEU A 247 -11.38 15.88 -11.72
CA LEU A 247 -11.14 16.41 -13.06
C LEU A 247 -12.38 16.26 -13.94
N LEU A 248 -12.80 17.33 -14.60
CA LEU A 248 -13.85 17.34 -15.62
C LEU A 248 -13.22 17.52 -16.99
N ALA A 249 -13.22 16.47 -17.79
CA ALA A 249 -12.75 16.46 -19.17
C ALA A 249 -13.93 16.76 -20.11
N VAL A 250 -13.94 17.97 -20.69
CA VAL A 250 -15.02 18.44 -21.55
C VAL A 250 -14.62 18.26 -23.01
N GLY A 251 -15.45 17.58 -23.79
CA GLY A 251 -15.18 17.39 -25.22
C GLY A 251 -16.36 16.80 -25.99
N ARG A 252 -16.22 16.71 -27.32
CA ARG A 252 -17.26 16.08 -28.16
C ARG A 252 -17.36 14.58 -27.93
N GLN A 253 -16.21 13.93 -27.73
CA GLN A 253 -16.07 12.48 -27.52
C GLN A 253 -14.93 12.21 -26.53
N LYS A 254 -14.91 11.04 -25.88
CA LYS A 254 -13.84 10.67 -24.94
C LYS A 254 -12.44 10.66 -25.58
N SER A 255 -12.36 10.39 -26.88
CA SER A 255 -11.12 10.44 -27.68
C SER A 255 -10.69 11.86 -28.08
N LYS A 256 -11.58 12.85 -27.95
CA LYS A 256 -11.36 14.24 -28.37
C LYS A 256 -11.86 15.20 -27.29
N ILE A 257 -10.98 15.45 -26.33
CA ILE A 257 -11.19 16.40 -25.24
C ILE A 257 -10.75 17.78 -25.69
N ASP A 258 -11.61 18.77 -25.46
CA ASP A 258 -11.40 20.17 -25.84
C ASP A 258 -10.80 20.97 -24.67
N SER A 259 -11.24 20.71 -23.44
CA SER A 259 -10.78 21.42 -22.24
C SER A 259 -10.87 20.56 -20.97
N PHE A 260 -10.13 20.95 -19.94
CA PHE A 260 -10.18 20.33 -18.63
C PHE A 260 -10.51 21.39 -17.56
N TYR A 261 -11.30 20.98 -16.56
CA TYR A 261 -11.60 21.80 -15.39
C TYR A 261 -11.40 20.99 -14.12
N ILE A 262 -10.92 21.62 -13.06
CA ILE A 262 -10.98 21.08 -11.71
C ILE A 262 -12.30 21.52 -11.12
N VAL A 263 -13.11 20.56 -10.69
CA VAL A 263 -14.37 20.86 -10.00
C VAL A 263 -14.15 20.84 -8.50
N MET A 264 -14.39 21.98 -7.84
CA MET A 264 -14.25 22.14 -6.39
C MET A 264 -15.35 23.06 -5.88
N ASP A 265 -16.04 22.66 -4.81
CA ASP A 265 -17.17 23.36 -4.22
C ASP A 265 -18.21 23.86 -5.22
N LYS A 266 -18.53 23.04 -6.23
CA LYS A 266 -19.45 23.36 -7.33
C LYS A 266 -18.99 24.51 -8.24
N HIS A 267 -17.71 24.87 -8.17
CA HIS A 267 -17.07 25.81 -9.06
C HIS A 267 -16.17 25.07 -10.05
N LEU A 268 -16.05 25.65 -11.25
CA LEU A 268 -15.14 25.18 -12.29
C LEU A 268 -13.89 26.04 -12.28
N ILE A 269 -12.74 25.42 -11.99
CA ILE A 269 -11.44 26.05 -12.11
C ILE A 269 -10.85 25.56 -13.45
N PRO A 270 -10.67 26.45 -14.46
CA PRO A 270 -10.11 26.05 -15.74
C PRO A 270 -8.66 25.60 -15.58
N CYS A 271 -8.34 24.43 -16.13
CA CYS A 271 -6.95 23.98 -16.21
C CYS A 271 -6.20 24.76 -17.28
N GLN A 272 -4.93 25.06 -17.04
CA GLN A 272 -4.06 25.66 -18.05
C GLN A 272 -3.55 24.60 -19.03
N ALA A 273 -3.34 23.38 -18.56
CA ALA A 273 -2.94 22.25 -19.37
C ALA A 273 -4.03 21.83 -20.37
N ASN A 274 -3.61 21.58 -21.61
CA ASN A 274 -4.46 21.08 -22.70
C ASN A 274 -4.35 19.55 -22.91
N ARG A 275 -3.61 18.85 -22.04
CA ARG A 275 -3.45 17.39 -22.04
C ARG A 275 -3.84 16.81 -20.69
N SER A 276 -4.34 15.57 -20.71
CA SER A 276 -4.85 14.88 -19.51
C SER A 276 -3.81 14.80 -18.37
N LEU A 277 -2.55 14.51 -18.68
CA LEU A 277 -1.50 14.40 -17.67
C LEU A 277 -1.22 15.73 -16.97
N GLY A 278 -1.15 16.83 -17.73
CA GLY A 278 -0.96 18.16 -17.14
C GLY A 278 -2.17 18.61 -16.33
N ALA A 279 -3.38 18.31 -16.81
CA ALA A 279 -4.62 18.64 -16.10
C ALA A 279 -4.75 17.83 -14.79
N PHE A 280 -4.30 16.58 -14.79
CA PHE A 280 -4.20 15.77 -13.58
C PHE A 280 -3.15 16.31 -12.60
N ASP A 281 -1.99 16.74 -13.09
CA ASP A 281 -0.95 17.38 -12.25
C ASP A 281 -1.49 18.65 -11.57
N GLU A 282 -2.28 19.45 -12.26
CA GLU A 282 -3.00 20.60 -11.68
C GLU A 282 -4.04 20.15 -10.63
N LEU A 283 -4.81 19.08 -10.88
CA LEU A 283 -5.72 18.50 -9.89
C LEU A 283 -4.97 18.03 -8.63
N PHE A 284 -3.83 17.36 -8.79
CA PHE A 284 -3.00 16.92 -7.67
C PHE A 284 -2.55 18.14 -6.84
N LYS A 285 -2.04 19.18 -7.50
CA LYS A 285 -1.63 20.44 -6.85
C LYS A 285 -2.79 21.13 -6.13
N ALA A 286 -4.00 21.09 -6.67
CA ALA A 286 -5.17 21.69 -6.04
C ALA A 286 -5.45 21.12 -4.64
N HIS A 287 -5.16 19.84 -4.39
CA HIS A 287 -5.29 19.27 -3.04
C HIS A 287 -4.39 19.96 -2.01
N PHE A 288 -3.21 20.42 -2.41
CA PHE A 288 -2.29 21.16 -1.55
C PHE A 288 -2.63 22.65 -1.46
N VAL A 289 -2.93 23.28 -2.60
CA VAL A 289 -3.24 24.72 -2.66
C VAL A 289 -4.49 25.04 -1.84
N PHE A 290 -5.53 24.22 -1.96
CA PHE A 290 -6.79 24.41 -1.25
C PHE A 290 -6.90 23.61 0.05
N ASN A 291 -5.83 22.89 0.43
CA ASN A 291 -5.77 22.06 1.64
C ASN A 291 -6.95 21.07 1.75
N VAL A 292 -7.24 20.36 0.66
CA VAL A 292 -8.35 19.40 0.60
C VAL A 292 -7.84 17.98 0.79
N SER A 293 -8.51 17.23 1.68
CA SER A 293 -8.20 15.82 1.93
C SER A 293 -8.52 14.95 0.71
N TYR A 294 -7.72 13.91 0.49
CA TYR A 294 -8.00 12.93 -0.56
C TYR A 294 -9.33 12.20 -0.34
N ASP A 295 -10.04 11.87 -1.43
CA ASP A 295 -11.17 10.95 -1.35
C ASP A 295 -10.72 9.62 -0.76
N VAL A 296 -11.52 9.03 0.12
CA VAL A 296 -11.18 7.79 0.84
C VAL A 296 -10.94 6.63 -0.13
N ALA A 297 -11.59 6.61 -1.29
CA ALA A 297 -11.34 5.61 -2.33
C ALA A 297 -10.03 5.83 -3.09
N LEU A 298 -9.54 7.08 -3.13
CA LEU A 298 -8.34 7.47 -3.88
C LEU A 298 -7.13 7.74 -2.98
N VAL A 299 -7.28 7.62 -1.65
CA VAL A 299 -6.24 8.00 -0.69
C VAL A 299 -4.92 7.28 -0.95
N ASN A 300 -4.94 5.97 -1.23
CA ASN A 300 -3.71 5.21 -1.50
C ASN A 300 -3.10 5.57 -2.86
N PHE A 301 -3.94 5.86 -3.85
CA PHE A 301 -3.50 6.34 -5.16
C PHE A 301 -2.80 7.69 -5.06
N TYR A 302 -3.43 8.68 -4.41
CA TYR A 302 -2.82 9.98 -4.21
C TYR A 302 -1.62 9.94 -3.30
N THR A 303 -1.66 9.12 -2.25
CA THR A 303 -0.51 8.86 -1.38
C THR A 303 0.67 8.33 -2.19
N PHE A 304 0.44 7.33 -3.04
CA PHE A 304 1.48 6.76 -3.89
C PHE A 304 2.09 7.84 -4.80
N LEU A 305 1.26 8.65 -5.45
CA LEU A 305 1.75 9.76 -6.27
C LEU A 305 2.53 10.78 -5.42
N GLN A 306 2.00 11.19 -4.28
CA GLN A 306 2.61 12.16 -3.37
C GLN A 306 4.02 11.71 -2.96
N THR A 307 4.14 10.49 -2.44
CA THR A 307 5.41 10.04 -1.85
C THR A 307 6.36 9.40 -2.86
N THR A 308 5.86 8.84 -3.96
CA THR A 308 6.69 8.12 -4.95
C THR A 308 7.01 8.97 -6.16
N VAL A 309 6.02 9.66 -6.73
CA VAL A 309 6.20 10.45 -7.97
C VAL A 309 6.67 11.87 -7.64
N TYR A 310 5.97 12.54 -6.72
CA TYR A 310 6.25 13.92 -6.35
C TYR A 310 7.29 14.05 -5.23
N ASN A 311 7.64 12.96 -4.53
CA ASN A 311 8.60 12.95 -3.43
C ASN A 311 8.27 13.95 -2.31
N ILE A 312 6.98 14.10 -2.01
CA ILE A 312 6.46 14.97 -0.95
C ILE A 312 6.24 14.12 0.30
N ASP A 313 6.71 14.60 1.45
CA ASP A 313 6.53 13.97 2.76
C ASP A 313 6.91 12.50 2.83
N VAL A 314 7.92 12.10 2.04
CA VAL A 314 8.48 10.75 2.05
C VAL A 314 8.94 10.39 3.46
N GLY A 315 8.51 9.23 3.95
CA GLY A 315 8.78 8.75 5.31
C GLY A 315 8.01 9.47 6.43
N LYS A 316 7.31 10.56 6.14
CA LYS A 316 6.44 11.27 7.09
C LYS A 316 4.97 10.89 6.91
N MET A 317 4.54 10.72 5.66
CA MET A 317 3.18 10.29 5.36
C MET A 317 2.97 8.84 5.82
N LYS A 318 1.80 8.57 6.43
CA LYS A 318 1.37 7.21 6.78
C LYS A 318 1.00 6.43 5.51
N GLU A 319 1.93 5.61 5.04
CA GLU A 319 1.74 4.76 3.87
C GLU A 319 1.25 3.35 4.25
N THR A 320 0.44 2.74 3.40
CA THR A 320 0.10 1.31 3.54
C THR A 320 1.29 0.44 3.10
N PRO A 321 1.38 -0.83 3.56
CA PRO A 321 2.35 -1.78 3.03
C PRO A 321 2.32 -1.91 1.52
N ARG A 322 1.13 -1.76 0.90
CA ARG A 322 0.94 -1.89 -0.54
C ARG A 322 1.51 -0.70 -1.32
N VAL A 323 1.32 0.53 -0.83
CA VAL A 323 1.98 1.71 -1.40
C VAL A 323 3.50 1.54 -1.40
N ARG A 324 4.06 1.11 -0.26
CA ARG A 324 5.51 0.89 -0.11
C ARG A 324 6.02 -0.25 -1.01
N GLU A 325 5.26 -1.34 -1.14
CA GLU A 325 5.59 -2.43 -2.06
C GLU A 325 5.57 -1.97 -3.52
N LEU A 326 4.54 -1.22 -3.94
CA LEU A 326 4.44 -0.70 -5.31
C LEU A 326 5.58 0.26 -5.62
N ARG A 327 5.97 1.09 -4.65
CA ARG A 327 7.14 1.95 -4.76
C ARG A 327 8.42 1.13 -4.92
N ALA A 328 8.65 0.14 -4.08
CA ALA A 328 9.81 -0.75 -4.19
C ALA A 328 9.87 -1.40 -5.57
N ARG A 329 8.74 -1.92 -6.06
CA ARG A 329 8.63 -2.52 -7.39
C ARG A 329 8.96 -1.52 -8.49
N LEU A 330 8.37 -0.33 -8.45
CA LEU A 330 8.59 0.68 -9.48
C LEU A 330 10.06 1.10 -9.51
N LEU A 331 10.62 1.46 -8.36
CA LEU A 331 11.95 2.06 -8.29
C LEU A 331 13.08 1.05 -8.46
N ASN A 332 12.93 -0.19 -7.98
CA ASN A 332 14.00 -1.18 -8.11
C ASN A 332 14.04 -1.82 -9.50
N HIS A 333 12.89 -1.96 -10.19
CA HIS A 333 12.90 -2.44 -11.57
C HIS A 333 13.45 -1.40 -12.55
N THR A 334 13.15 -0.12 -12.35
CA THR A 334 13.69 0.94 -13.21
C THR A 334 15.20 1.07 -13.08
N VAL A 335 15.79 0.79 -11.92
CA VAL A 335 17.26 0.84 -11.73
C VAL A 335 17.99 -0.27 -12.51
N VAL A 336 17.39 -1.46 -12.67
CA VAL A 336 18.02 -2.57 -13.41
C VAL A 336 18.07 -2.28 -14.92
N ALA A 337 17.06 -1.60 -15.47
CA ALA A 337 17.00 -1.27 -16.90
C ALA A 337 17.99 -0.19 -17.38
N PHE A 338 18.78 0.42 -16.48
CA PHE A 338 19.85 1.36 -16.84
C PHE A 338 21.26 0.73 -16.81
N PHE A 339 21.38 -0.54 -16.39
CA PHE A 339 22.66 -1.26 -16.31
C PHE A 339 22.78 -2.43 -17.31
N GLU A 340 21.81 -2.58 -18.21
CA GLU A 340 21.91 -3.32 -19.47
C GLU A 340 21.86 -2.34 -20.63
#